data_AF-A0A8J7U8X6-F1
#
_entry.id   AF-A0A8J7U8X6-F1
#
_cell.length_a   1.000
_cell.length_b   1.000
_cell.length_c   1.000
_cell.angle_alpha   90.00
_cell.angle_beta   90.00
_cell.angle_gamma   90.00
#
_symmetry.space_group_name_H-M   'P 1'
#
loop_
_entity.id
_entity.type
_entity.pdbx_description
1 polymer ?
#
loop_
_entity_poly.entity_id
_entity_poly.type
_entity_poly.pdbx_seq_one_letter_code
_entity_poly.pdbx_strand_id
1 'polypeptide(L)'
;HKTCIKCPICTLQSGWGGAGTFSDGKITLTPNVGGWLAELIGSEELTKILKDVDKYFLDFGAPKEIYGDDENKFEYWDKKAKLSDLKLEKNILRHMGSDMSKQVLVNIKNFVSKHVEIKLRTKIEEVVVEGNRVRGVKLKSGEVVNAKAVLLAPGRIGAQWLSSEAKRLRIKTNRNPVDLGVRVELPYEVMAQITDDLYEPKLKFFSKTFDDYIRTFCVNPRGEVISEFYEDVVTVNGHSLKNGSSGNTNFAILVSTHFTEPFNDPIAFGKSIAKLANLISNGVIVQRLSDLLQGRRSTKERISKSIIEPTLKDATPGDLSFVLPHRILTDIIEMLRALDRLTPGVVSQNTLLYGVEAKFYSSRIETDEHLQTSVKGLFVAGDGAGITRGIAQAAASGMHAARSITELLSNNVLD
;
A
#
# COMPACT_ATOMS: atom_id res chain seq x y z
N HIS A 1 17.63 -13.34 -1.21
CA HIS A 1 18.68 -12.57 -0.51
C HIS A 1 18.06 -11.93 0.72
N LYS A 2 18.66 -12.11 1.92
CA LYS A 2 18.05 -11.72 3.20
C LYS A 2 18.35 -10.29 3.67
N THR A 3 19.28 -9.58 3.01
CA THR A 3 19.71 -8.22 3.41
C THR A 3 19.61 -7.24 2.23
N CYS A 4 19.07 -6.03 2.48
CA CYS A 4 18.92 -4.97 1.47
C CYS A 4 20.29 -4.37 1.08
N ILE A 5 20.59 -4.33 -0.22
CA ILE A 5 21.87 -3.81 -0.74
C ILE A 5 21.81 -2.34 -1.21
N LYS A 6 20.69 -1.64 -0.98
CA LYS A 6 20.49 -0.23 -1.37
C LYS A 6 20.84 0.05 -2.84
N CYS A 7 20.26 -0.72 -3.75
CA CYS A 7 20.54 -0.58 -5.18
C CYS A 7 20.13 0.82 -5.71
N PRO A 8 20.81 1.35 -6.75
CA PRO A 8 20.49 2.67 -7.32
C PRO A 8 19.05 2.80 -7.83
N ILE A 9 18.44 1.68 -8.24
CA ILE A 9 17.03 1.57 -8.60
C ILE A 9 16.48 0.33 -7.91
N CYS A 10 15.47 0.51 -7.05
CA CYS A 10 14.83 -0.59 -6.34
C CYS A 10 14.02 -1.46 -7.31
N THR A 11 14.54 -2.65 -7.64
CA THR A 11 13.89 -3.60 -8.56
C THR A 11 12.61 -4.22 -7.98
N LEU A 12 12.39 -4.12 -6.66
CA LEU A 12 11.13 -4.51 -6.04
C LEU A 12 10.00 -3.51 -6.34
N GLN A 13 10.33 -2.26 -6.66
CA GLN A 13 9.39 -1.16 -6.85
C GLN A 13 9.34 -0.66 -8.30
N SER A 14 10.17 -1.21 -9.19
CA SER A 14 10.33 -0.74 -10.56
C SER A 14 10.55 -1.87 -11.55
N GLY A 15 10.24 -1.62 -12.83
CA GLY A 15 10.26 -2.61 -13.90
C GLY A 15 8.85 -3.07 -14.26
N TRP A 16 8.77 -4.18 -15.01
CA TRP A 16 7.49 -4.75 -15.42
C TRP A 16 6.67 -5.20 -14.20
N GLY A 17 5.43 -4.73 -14.11
CA GLY A 17 4.50 -4.96 -12.98
C GLY A 17 4.69 -4.03 -11.77
N GLY A 18 5.73 -3.19 -11.77
CA GLY A 18 5.98 -2.21 -10.70
C GLY A 18 6.06 -2.84 -9.30
N ALA A 19 5.55 -2.12 -8.30
CA ALA A 19 5.56 -2.57 -6.90
C ALA A 19 4.66 -3.79 -6.61
N GLY A 20 3.74 -4.12 -7.52
CA GLY A 20 2.84 -5.27 -7.35
C GLY A 20 3.53 -6.62 -7.51
N THR A 21 4.62 -6.66 -8.30
CA THR A 21 5.28 -7.90 -8.75
C THR A 21 5.78 -8.79 -7.61
N PHE A 22 6.32 -8.20 -6.55
CA PHE A 22 6.89 -8.91 -5.40
C PHE A 22 6.09 -8.64 -4.10
N SER A 23 4.81 -8.33 -4.25
CA SER A 23 3.89 -8.13 -3.12
C SER A 23 3.18 -9.42 -2.75
N ASP A 24 2.37 -9.38 -1.69
CA ASP A 24 1.49 -10.49 -1.32
C ASP A 24 0.40 -10.79 -2.39
N GLY A 25 0.25 -9.94 -3.40
CA GLY A 25 -0.57 -10.25 -4.57
C GLY A 25 -2.08 -10.24 -4.29
N LYS A 26 -2.54 -9.37 -3.38
CA LYS A 26 -3.96 -9.21 -3.05
C LYS A 26 -4.68 -8.40 -4.12
N ILE A 27 -5.68 -9.01 -4.74
CA ILE A 27 -6.59 -8.36 -5.69
C ILE A 27 -7.89 -8.07 -4.95
N THR A 28 -8.03 -6.84 -4.46
CA THR A 28 -9.23 -6.41 -3.72
C THR A 28 -10.37 -6.04 -4.68
N LEU A 29 -11.53 -6.66 -4.50
CA LEU A 29 -12.70 -6.55 -5.36
C LEU A 29 -13.80 -5.65 -4.78
N THR A 30 -13.52 -4.99 -3.66
CA THR A 30 -14.47 -4.09 -2.99
C THR A 30 -14.11 -2.62 -3.26
N PRO A 31 -15.05 -1.77 -3.72
CA PRO A 31 -14.76 -0.38 -4.13
C PRO A 31 -14.29 0.52 -2.99
N ASN A 32 -14.71 0.25 -1.76
CA ASN A 32 -14.35 1.05 -0.57
C ASN A 32 -12.92 0.78 -0.07
N VAL A 33 -12.25 -0.23 -0.62
CA VAL A 33 -10.89 -0.60 -0.23
C VAL A 33 -9.97 -0.41 -1.43
N GLY A 34 -8.89 0.34 -1.23
CA GLY A 34 -7.83 0.46 -2.21
C GLY A 34 -7.71 1.83 -2.90
N GLY A 35 -8.15 2.92 -2.26
CA GLY A 35 -7.90 4.28 -2.74
C GLY A 35 -9.14 5.15 -2.72
N TRP A 36 -9.12 6.19 -3.57
CA TRP A 36 -10.12 7.24 -3.66
C TRP A 36 -10.81 7.26 -5.03
N LEU A 37 -10.62 6.23 -5.86
CA LEU A 37 -11.20 6.21 -7.21
C LEU A 37 -12.74 6.28 -7.16
N ALA A 38 -13.37 5.67 -6.15
CA ALA A 38 -14.81 5.76 -5.92
C ALA A 38 -15.29 7.21 -5.67
N GLU A 39 -14.44 8.09 -5.12
CA GLU A 39 -14.79 9.51 -4.92
C GLU A 39 -14.86 10.28 -6.25
N LEU A 40 -14.15 9.80 -7.28
CA LEU A 40 -14.10 10.44 -8.59
C LEU A 40 -15.17 9.92 -9.55
N ILE A 41 -15.41 8.60 -9.56
CA ILE A 41 -16.27 7.95 -10.57
C ILE A 41 -17.53 7.31 -9.98
N GLY A 42 -17.67 7.29 -8.66
CA GLY A 42 -18.76 6.62 -7.95
C GLY A 42 -18.51 5.12 -7.71
N SER A 43 -19.06 4.61 -6.60
CA SER A 43 -18.86 3.22 -6.17
C SER A 43 -19.49 2.18 -7.11
N GLU A 44 -20.60 2.52 -7.77
CA GLU A 44 -21.27 1.60 -8.70
C GLU A 44 -20.41 1.37 -9.95
N GLU A 45 -19.88 2.44 -10.54
CA GLU A 45 -19.02 2.35 -11.71
C GLU A 45 -17.71 1.65 -11.38
N LEU A 46 -17.08 2.00 -10.26
CA LEU A 46 -15.88 1.29 -9.79
C LEU A 46 -16.14 -0.22 -9.60
N THR A 47 -17.31 -0.61 -9.11
CA THR A 47 -17.67 -2.03 -8.96
C THR A 47 -17.73 -2.74 -10.31
N LYS A 48 -18.27 -2.09 -11.35
CA LYS A 48 -18.29 -2.65 -12.72
C LYS A 48 -16.88 -2.83 -13.27
N ILE A 49 -16.04 -1.80 -13.14
CA ILE A 49 -14.64 -1.84 -13.59
C ILE A 49 -13.84 -2.91 -12.82
N LEU A 50 -14.03 -3.04 -11.51
CA LEU A 50 -13.35 -4.07 -10.71
C LEU A 50 -13.73 -5.49 -11.16
N LYS A 51 -14.97 -5.73 -11.60
CA LYS A 51 -15.37 -7.02 -12.19
C LYS A 51 -14.63 -7.31 -13.50
N ASP A 52 -14.49 -6.30 -14.36
CA ASP A 52 -13.71 -6.44 -15.60
C ASP A 52 -12.24 -6.72 -15.30
N VAL A 53 -11.65 -5.96 -14.37
CA VAL A 53 -10.27 -6.15 -13.90
C VAL A 53 -10.08 -7.58 -13.35
N ASP A 54 -10.99 -8.06 -12.49
CA ASP A 54 -10.92 -9.41 -11.92
C ASP A 54 -10.92 -10.48 -13.02
N LYS A 55 -11.81 -10.33 -14.01
CA LYS A 55 -11.88 -11.23 -15.16
C LYS A 55 -10.56 -11.29 -15.91
N TYR A 56 -9.93 -10.15 -16.20
CA TYR A 56 -8.62 -10.15 -16.85
C TYR A 56 -7.55 -10.84 -16.01
N PHE A 57 -7.51 -10.59 -14.69
CA PHE A 57 -6.58 -11.28 -13.82
C PHE A 57 -6.77 -12.81 -13.87
N LEU A 58 -8.01 -13.29 -13.86
CA LEU A 58 -8.33 -14.71 -14.01
C LEU A 58 -7.89 -15.28 -15.37
N ASP A 59 -8.17 -14.56 -16.46
CA ASP A 59 -7.77 -14.95 -17.82
C ASP A 59 -6.24 -15.10 -17.95
N PHE A 60 -5.48 -14.33 -17.16
CA PHE A 60 -4.01 -14.40 -17.11
C PHE A 60 -3.45 -15.31 -16.01
N GLY A 61 -4.29 -16.08 -15.32
CA GLY A 61 -3.89 -17.15 -14.40
C GLY A 61 -3.91 -16.80 -12.91
N ALA A 62 -4.63 -15.76 -12.50
CA ALA A 62 -4.92 -15.52 -11.08
C ALA A 62 -5.76 -16.66 -10.48
N PRO A 63 -5.67 -16.91 -9.17
CA PRO A 63 -6.40 -17.99 -8.52
C PRO A 63 -7.90 -17.74 -8.50
N LYS A 64 -8.68 -18.83 -8.60
CA LYS A 64 -10.14 -18.79 -8.58
C LYS A 64 -10.73 -18.64 -7.18
N GLU A 65 -9.95 -18.93 -6.15
CA GLU A 65 -10.36 -18.78 -4.75
C GLU A 65 -10.63 -17.31 -4.41
N ILE A 66 -11.73 -17.07 -3.72
CA ILE A 66 -12.17 -15.77 -3.21
C ILE A 66 -12.25 -15.88 -1.71
N TYR A 67 -11.87 -14.81 -1.01
CA TYR A 67 -12.01 -14.67 0.42
C TYR A 67 -12.94 -13.50 0.75
N GLY A 68 -13.65 -13.59 1.88
CA GLY A 68 -14.49 -12.51 2.41
C GLY A 68 -15.83 -12.31 1.70
N ASP A 69 -16.26 -13.25 0.84
CA ASP A 69 -17.55 -13.24 0.15
C ASP A 69 -18.69 -13.92 0.93
N ASP A 70 -18.38 -14.74 1.94
CA ASP A 70 -19.35 -15.35 2.85
C ASP A 70 -19.96 -14.32 3.81
N GLU A 71 -21.25 -13.99 3.60
CA GLU A 71 -21.97 -13.00 4.40
C GLU A 71 -22.15 -13.43 5.87
N ASN A 72 -22.37 -14.71 6.14
CA ASN A 72 -22.60 -15.18 7.51
C ASN A 72 -21.32 -15.04 8.35
N LYS A 73 -20.18 -15.37 7.75
CA LYS A 73 -18.86 -15.16 8.38
C LYS A 73 -18.59 -13.67 8.58
N PHE A 74 -18.89 -12.83 7.59
CA PHE A 74 -18.73 -11.39 7.71
C PHE A 74 -19.57 -10.81 8.84
N GLU A 75 -20.88 -11.10 8.89
CA GLU A 75 -21.78 -10.61 9.95
C GLU A 75 -21.36 -11.06 11.35
N TYR A 76 -20.90 -12.31 11.48
CA TYR A 76 -20.35 -12.82 12.72
C TYR A 76 -19.16 -11.98 13.22
N TRP A 77 -18.18 -11.73 12.35
CA TRP A 77 -17.00 -10.97 12.69
C TRP A 77 -17.29 -9.48 12.88
N ASP A 78 -18.20 -8.91 12.10
CA ASP A 78 -18.64 -7.52 12.23
C ASP A 78 -19.31 -7.29 13.60
N LYS A 79 -20.16 -8.21 14.05
CA LYS A 79 -20.75 -8.16 15.39
C LYS A 79 -19.67 -8.18 16.48
N LYS A 80 -18.69 -9.09 16.39
CA LYS A 80 -17.58 -9.16 17.36
C LYS A 80 -16.68 -7.93 17.32
N ALA A 81 -16.41 -7.38 16.14
CA ALA A 81 -15.64 -6.16 15.97
C ALA A 81 -16.33 -5.00 16.68
N LYS A 82 -17.63 -4.81 16.46
CA LYS A 82 -18.44 -3.78 17.14
C LYS A 82 -18.41 -3.90 18.66
N LEU A 83 -18.52 -5.13 19.20
CA LEU A 83 -18.39 -5.38 20.64
C LEU A 83 -16.99 -5.07 21.20
N SER A 84 -16.00 -4.95 20.32
CA SER A 84 -14.61 -4.64 20.65
C SER A 84 -14.23 -3.19 20.37
N ASP A 85 -15.19 -2.30 20.08
CA ASP A 85 -14.99 -0.92 19.61
C ASP A 85 -14.31 -0.80 18.23
N LEU A 86 -14.33 -1.87 17.43
CA LEU A 86 -13.75 -1.90 16.08
C LEU A 86 -14.85 -1.84 15.02
N LYS A 87 -14.56 -1.20 13.88
CA LYS A 87 -15.38 -1.26 12.68
C LYS A 87 -14.71 -2.17 11.66
N LEU A 88 -15.39 -3.27 11.32
CA LEU A 88 -14.96 -4.15 10.23
C LEU A 88 -15.47 -3.60 8.89
N GLU A 89 -14.59 -3.54 7.91
CA GLU A 89 -14.95 -3.21 6.53
C GLU A 89 -14.93 -4.46 5.66
N LYS A 90 -16.00 -4.66 4.89
CA LYS A 90 -16.11 -5.78 3.96
C LYS A 90 -14.99 -5.67 2.91
N ASN A 91 -14.31 -6.77 2.69
CA ASN A 91 -13.14 -6.84 1.82
C ASN A 91 -13.13 -8.20 1.11
N ILE A 92 -13.72 -8.22 -0.08
CA ILE A 92 -13.68 -9.39 -0.96
C ILE A 92 -12.37 -9.34 -1.74
N LEU A 93 -11.59 -10.42 -1.73
CA LEU A 93 -10.29 -10.42 -2.40
C LEU A 93 -9.88 -11.79 -2.93
N ARG A 94 -8.92 -11.78 -3.86
CA ARG A 94 -8.11 -12.94 -4.23
C ARG A 94 -6.69 -12.77 -3.71
N HIS A 95 -6.08 -13.88 -3.28
CA HIS A 95 -4.68 -13.90 -2.86
C HIS A 95 -3.84 -14.69 -3.87
N MET A 96 -2.99 -13.99 -4.62
CA MET A 96 -2.06 -14.64 -5.55
C MET A 96 -0.80 -15.16 -4.86
N GLY A 97 -0.31 -14.48 -3.82
CA GLY A 97 1.05 -14.65 -3.33
C GLY A 97 2.10 -14.06 -4.28
N SER A 98 3.31 -13.81 -3.77
CA SER A 98 4.42 -13.22 -4.56
C SER A 98 4.93 -14.13 -5.68
N ASP A 99 4.66 -15.43 -5.59
CA ASP A 99 5.03 -16.46 -6.55
C ASP A 99 4.12 -16.45 -7.79
N MET A 100 2.79 -16.50 -7.62
CA MET A 100 1.87 -16.44 -8.76
C MET A 100 1.81 -15.06 -9.41
N SER A 101 2.00 -13.99 -8.64
CA SER A 101 2.00 -12.61 -9.16
C SER A 101 2.96 -12.43 -10.34
N LYS A 102 4.14 -13.07 -10.28
CA LYS A 102 5.13 -13.05 -11.37
C LYS A 102 4.62 -13.73 -12.64
N GLN A 103 4.02 -14.90 -12.50
CA GLN A 103 3.53 -15.68 -13.63
C GLN A 103 2.39 -14.93 -14.34
N VAL A 104 1.45 -14.37 -13.59
CA VAL A 104 0.34 -13.56 -14.12
C VAL A 104 0.88 -12.36 -14.90
N LEU A 105 1.88 -11.65 -14.35
CA LEU A 105 2.49 -10.51 -15.03
C LEU A 105 3.24 -10.91 -16.31
N VAL A 106 3.89 -12.08 -16.36
CA VAL A 106 4.51 -12.60 -17.59
C VAL A 106 3.45 -12.87 -18.66
N ASN A 107 2.32 -13.47 -18.28
CA ASN A 107 1.21 -13.74 -19.19
C ASN A 107 0.62 -12.43 -19.76
N ILE A 108 0.39 -11.43 -18.90
CA ILE A 108 -0.04 -10.09 -19.32
C ILE A 108 0.99 -9.48 -20.29
N LYS A 109 2.29 -9.56 -19.99
CA LYS A 109 3.34 -9.03 -20.87
C LYS A 109 3.29 -9.65 -22.25
N ASN A 110 3.22 -10.98 -22.31
CA ASN A 110 3.23 -11.73 -23.56
C ASN A 110 2.00 -11.41 -24.43
N PHE A 111 0.86 -11.13 -23.80
CA PHE A 111 -0.33 -10.68 -24.49
C PHE A 111 -0.18 -9.24 -25.01
N VAL A 112 0.13 -8.29 -24.12
CA VAL A 112 0.17 -6.86 -24.44
C VAL A 112 1.27 -6.52 -25.44
N SER A 113 2.44 -7.18 -25.37
CA SER A 113 3.57 -6.93 -26.27
C SER A 113 3.27 -7.17 -27.76
N LYS A 114 2.15 -7.85 -28.08
CA LYS A 114 1.70 -8.07 -29.47
C LYS A 114 0.91 -6.89 -30.03
N HIS A 115 0.46 -5.98 -29.17
CA HIS A 115 -0.46 -4.90 -29.53
C HIS A 115 0.11 -3.50 -29.27
N VAL A 116 1.18 -3.39 -28.49
CA VAL A 116 1.80 -2.10 -28.12
C VAL A 116 3.31 -2.18 -28.14
N GLU A 117 3.96 -1.04 -28.36
CA GLU A 117 5.41 -0.90 -28.19
C GLU A 117 5.76 -0.71 -26.70
N ILE A 118 6.71 -1.50 -26.20
CA ILE A 118 7.16 -1.43 -24.80
C ILE A 118 8.64 -1.06 -24.75
N LYS A 119 8.94 0.18 -24.35
CA LYS A 119 10.31 0.67 -24.15
C LYS A 119 10.72 0.57 -22.67
N LEU A 120 11.41 -0.51 -22.29
CA LEU A 120 12.01 -0.63 -20.95
C LEU A 120 13.29 0.22 -20.84
N ARG A 121 13.75 0.48 -19.60
CA ARG A 121 14.95 1.30 -19.32
C ARG A 121 14.91 2.69 -19.95
N THR A 122 13.70 3.20 -20.19
CA THR A 122 13.44 4.48 -20.85
C THR A 122 12.78 5.40 -19.84
N LYS A 123 13.54 6.39 -19.34
CA LYS A 123 13.06 7.32 -18.33
C LYS A 123 12.53 8.59 -19.01
N ILE A 124 11.29 8.94 -18.69
CA ILE A 124 10.71 10.25 -19.03
C ILE A 124 11.33 11.31 -18.12
N GLU A 125 11.77 12.42 -18.70
CA GLU A 125 12.28 13.58 -17.99
C GLU A 125 11.16 14.61 -17.78
N GLU A 126 10.39 14.90 -18.82
CA GLU A 126 9.42 16.00 -18.81
C GLU A 126 8.20 15.71 -19.70
N VAL A 127 7.03 16.23 -19.32
CA VAL A 127 5.83 16.32 -20.17
C VAL A 127 5.91 17.55 -21.07
N VAL A 128 5.75 17.37 -22.38
CA VAL A 128 5.77 18.47 -23.35
C VAL A 128 4.36 19.03 -23.50
N VAL A 129 4.19 20.32 -23.21
CA VAL A 129 2.91 21.03 -23.27
C VAL A 129 3.05 22.28 -24.13
N GLU A 130 2.10 22.50 -25.03
CA GLU A 130 1.97 23.74 -25.81
C GLU A 130 0.62 24.39 -25.50
N GLY A 131 0.66 25.65 -25.03
CA GLY A 131 -0.53 26.30 -24.48
C GLY A 131 -1.03 25.53 -23.25
N ASN A 132 -2.26 24.98 -23.33
CA ASN A 132 -2.83 24.13 -22.29
C ASN A 132 -3.16 22.72 -22.80
N ARG A 133 -2.38 22.19 -23.74
CA ARG A 133 -2.57 20.86 -24.33
C ARG A 133 -1.26 20.09 -24.38
N VAL A 134 -1.31 18.81 -24.02
CA VAL A 134 -0.16 17.92 -24.13
C VAL A 134 0.24 17.70 -25.59
N ARG A 135 1.53 17.60 -25.85
CA ARG A 135 2.10 17.25 -27.17
C ARG A 135 2.94 15.99 -27.15
N GLY A 136 3.30 15.50 -25.97
CA GLY A 136 4.11 14.30 -25.83
C GLY A 136 4.92 14.30 -24.56
N VAL A 137 6.01 13.54 -24.58
CA VAL A 137 6.97 13.44 -23.47
C VAL A 137 8.40 13.54 -23.98
N LYS A 138 9.26 14.20 -23.22
CA LYS A 138 10.70 14.24 -23.44
C LYS A 138 11.37 13.18 -22.60
N LEU A 139 12.16 12.34 -23.24
CA LEU A 139 12.96 11.31 -22.60
C LEU A 139 14.26 11.89 -22.04
N LYS A 140 14.84 11.23 -21.04
CA LYS A 140 16.16 11.62 -20.49
C LYS A 140 17.29 11.60 -21.54
N SER A 141 17.11 10.86 -22.64
CA SER A 141 18.02 10.88 -23.79
C SER A 141 17.97 12.18 -24.61
N GLY A 142 16.95 13.01 -24.39
CA GLY A 142 16.64 14.20 -25.20
C GLY A 142 15.64 13.94 -26.33
N GLU A 143 15.34 12.68 -26.65
CA GLU A 143 14.30 12.32 -27.63
C GLU A 143 12.91 12.79 -27.17
N VAL A 144 12.12 13.32 -28.09
CA VAL A 144 10.72 13.70 -27.84
C VAL A 144 9.81 12.70 -28.55
N VAL A 145 8.92 12.09 -27.77
CA VAL A 145 7.88 11.19 -28.26
C VAL A 145 6.57 11.97 -28.33
N ASN A 146 6.10 12.25 -29.54
CA ASN A 146 4.87 13.01 -29.75
C ASN A 146 3.61 12.16 -29.53
N ALA A 147 2.62 12.71 -28.85
CA ALA A 147 1.35 12.06 -28.59
C ALA A 147 0.20 13.07 -28.42
N LYS A 148 -1.00 12.71 -28.89
CA LYS A 148 -2.23 13.51 -28.70
C LYS A 148 -2.79 13.42 -27.28
N ALA A 149 -2.52 12.31 -26.59
CA ALA A 149 -2.89 12.07 -25.21
C ALA A 149 -1.76 11.32 -24.49
N VAL A 150 -1.56 11.60 -23.21
CA VAL A 150 -0.52 10.99 -22.37
C VAL A 150 -1.15 10.54 -21.06
N LEU A 151 -0.97 9.26 -20.72
CA LEU A 151 -1.34 8.70 -19.42
C LEU A 151 -0.10 8.54 -18.53
N LEU A 152 -0.06 9.26 -17.40
CA LEU A 152 1.00 9.14 -16.41
C LEU A 152 0.58 8.17 -15.29
N ALA A 153 1.19 6.98 -15.28
CA ALA A 153 1.02 5.98 -14.22
C ALA A 153 2.38 5.54 -13.64
N PRO A 154 3.18 6.45 -13.05
CA PRO A 154 4.57 6.19 -12.74
C PRO A 154 4.79 5.31 -11.49
N GLY A 155 3.72 4.91 -10.81
CA GLY A 155 3.77 4.21 -9.53
C GLY A 155 4.40 5.05 -8.41
N ARG A 156 4.53 4.46 -7.21
CA ARG A 156 5.03 5.19 -6.03
C ARG A 156 6.43 5.77 -6.22
N ILE A 157 7.30 5.05 -6.94
CA ILE A 157 8.69 5.48 -7.18
C ILE A 157 8.78 6.76 -8.04
N GLY A 158 7.80 7.01 -8.92
CA GLY A 158 7.77 8.23 -9.74
C GLY A 158 6.76 9.27 -9.26
N ALA A 159 6.17 9.11 -8.08
CA ALA A 159 5.23 10.07 -7.50
C ALA A 159 5.86 11.46 -7.28
N GLN A 160 7.14 11.50 -6.88
CA GLN A 160 7.87 12.77 -6.70
C GLN A 160 8.12 13.48 -8.03
N TRP A 161 8.43 12.72 -9.09
CA TRP A 161 8.56 13.27 -10.43
C TRP A 161 7.21 13.84 -10.90
N LEU A 162 6.12 13.08 -10.74
CA LEU A 162 4.78 13.54 -11.08
C LEU A 162 4.37 14.79 -10.29
N SER A 163 4.72 14.88 -9.01
CA SER A 163 4.46 16.06 -8.19
C SER A 163 5.25 17.28 -8.66
N SER A 164 6.51 17.08 -9.07
CA SER A 164 7.33 18.15 -9.67
C SER A 164 6.74 18.64 -10.99
N GLU A 165 6.28 17.72 -11.84
CA GLU A 165 5.60 18.04 -13.10
C GLU A 165 4.27 18.76 -12.87
N ALA A 166 3.47 18.31 -11.90
CA ALA A 166 2.24 19.00 -11.53
C ALA A 166 2.51 20.44 -11.08
N LYS A 167 3.54 20.67 -10.25
CA LYS A 167 3.96 22.01 -9.85
C LYS A 167 4.40 22.87 -11.04
N ARG A 168 5.23 22.31 -11.94
CA ARG A 168 5.72 23.00 -13.14
C ARG A 168 4.58 23.40 -14.09
N LEU A 169 3.62 22.49 -14.26
CA LEU A 169 2.43 22.67 -15.10
C LEU A 169 1.27 23.39 -14.38
N ARG A 170 1.46 23.81 -13.12
CA ARG A 170 0.45 24.47 -12.28
C ARG A 170 -0.84 23.67 -12.11
N ILE A 171 -0.74 22.34 -12.13
CA ILE A 171 -1.82 21.42 -11.79
C ILE A 171 -1.91 21.37 -10.26
N LYS A 172 -3.12 21.55 -9.71
CA LYS A 172 -3.28 21.51 -8.25
C LYS A 172 -3.07 20.09 -7.74
N THR A 173 -2.65 20.00 -6.48
CA THR A 173 -2.46 18.73 -5.78
C THR A 173 -3.06 18.81 -4.39
N ASN A 174 -3.76 17.76 -4.00
CA ASN A 174 -4.27 17.57 -2.65
C ASN A 174 -3.28 16.73 -1.83
N ARG A 175 -3.21 17.01 -0.53
CA ARG A 175 -2.33 16.29 0.40
C ARG A 175 -3.04 15.05 0.90
N ASN A 176 -2.39 13.92 0.77
CA ASN A 176 -2.81 12.72 1.48
C ASN A 176 -2.22 12.75 2.91
N PRO A 177 -2.89 12.11 3.90
CA PRO A 177 -2.30 11.93 5.23
C PRO A 177 -0.96 11.19 5.14
N VAL A 178 -0.21 11.13 6.23
CA VAL A 178 0.85 10.13 6.40
C VAL A 178 0.42 9.11 7.43
N ASP A 179 0.62 7.83 7.13
CA ASP A 179 0.30 6.76 8.07
C ASP A 179 1.58 6.23 8.68
N LEU A 180 1.61 6.18 10.01
CA LEU A 180 2.75 5.71 10.80
C LEU A 180 2.30 4.70 11.85
N GLY A 181 3.16 3.72 12.12
CA GLY A 181 2.98 2.84 13.25
C GLY A 181 3.95 1.68 13.25
N VAL A 182 3.42 0.48 13.45
CA VAL A 182 4.22 -0.72 13.67
C VAL A 182 3.70 -1.89 12.85
N ARG A 183 4.60 -2.80 12.51
CA ARG A 183 4.24 -4.17 12.12
C ARG A 183 4.09 -5.00 13.39
N VAL A 184 3.01 -5.72 13.51
CA VAL A 184 2.74 -6.71 14.56
C VAL A 184 3.05 -8.09 13.99
N GLU A 185 3.73 -8.93 14.75
CA GLU A 185 3.92 -10.35 14.44
C GLU A 185 3.59 -11.20 15.68
N LEU A 186 2.85 -12.28 15.47
CA LEU A 186 2.35 -13.16 16.52
C LEU A 186 2.06 -14.57 15.94
N PRO A 187 1.84 -15.62 16.76
CA PRO A 187 1.52 -16.96 16.26
C PRO A 187 0.28 -16.94 15.36
N TYR A 188 0.32 -17.66 14.24
CA TYR A 188 -0.81 -17.70 13.31
C TYR A 188 -2.12 -18.09 14.01
N GLU A 189 -2.08 -19.02 14.97
CA GLU A 189 -3.22 -19.56 15.70
C GLU A 189 -4.04 -18.49 16.43
N VAL A 190 -3.42 -17.38 16.84
CA VAL A 190 -4.11 -16.26 17.52
C VAL A 190 -5.05 -15.53 16.56
N MET A 191 -4.68 -15.43 15.28
CA MET A 191 -5.46 -14.74 14.25
C MET A 191 -6.22 -15.69 13.31
N ALA A 192 -5.93 -17.00 13.37
CA ALA A 192 -6.43 -18.01 12.45
C ALA A 192 -7.94 -17.92 12.25
N GLN A 193 -8.73 -17.81 13.32
CA GLN A 193 -10.19 -17.76 13.22
C GLN A 193 -10.69 -16.64 12.28
N ILE A 194 -10.18 -15.41 12.44
CA ILE A 194 -10.62 -14.28 11.61
C ILE A 194 -9.96 -14.29 10.23
N THR A 195 -8.70 -14.73 10.15
CA THR A 195 -7.97 -14.75 8.88
C THR A 195 -8.36 -15.92 7.98
N ASP A 196 -8.81 -17.04 8.52
CA ASP A 196 -9.26 -18.17 7.68
C ASP A 196 -10.63 -17.88 7.06
N ASP A 197 -11.43 -17.06 7.73
CA ASP A 197 -12.74 -16.61 7.24
C ASP A 197 -12.64 -15.43 6.28
N LEU A 198 -11.80 -14.43 6.60
CA LEU A 198 -11.77 -13.15 5.88
C LEU A 198 -10.47 -12.90 5.10
N TYR A 199 -9.44 -13.71 5.32
CA TYR A 199 -8.05 -13.52 4.86
C TYR A 199 -7.38 -12.23 5.36
N GLU A 200 -7.91 -11.09 4.96
CA GLU A 200 -7.43 -9.77 5.33
C GLU A 200 -8.54 -8.93 5.99
N PRO A 201 -8.75 -9.08 7.31
CA PRO A 201 -9.71 -8.26 8.03
C PRO A 201 -9.28 -6.78 8.03
N LYS A 202 -10.12 -5.92 7.45
CA LYS A 202 -9.94 -4.47 7.41
C LYS A 202 -10.62 -3.85 8.63
N LEU A 203 -9.88 -3.73 9.73
CA LEU A 203 -10.38 -3.22 11.00
C LEU A 203 -9.99 -1.75 11.15
N LYS A 204 -10.97 -0.93 11.51
CA LYS A 204 -10.85 0.50 11.78
C LYS A 204 -11.13 0.76 13.24
N PHE A 205 -10.43 1.72 13.82
CA PHE A 205 -10.53 2.11 15.22
C PHE A 205 -10.34 3.62 15.33
N PHE A 206 -11.03 4.24 16.28
CA PHE A 206 -10.76 5.62 16.69
C PHE A 206 -10.23 5.58 18.12
N SER A 207 -9.07 6.19 18.38
CA SER A 207 -8.52 6.16 19.73
C SER A 207 -9.42 6.87 20.73
N LYS A 208 -9.48 6.31 21.93
CA LYS A 208 -10.22 6.90 23.05
C LYS A 208 -9.54 8.14 23.57
N THR A 209 -8.20 8.19 23.51
CA THR A 209 -7.42 9.31 24.03
C THR A 209 -7.39 10.52 23.08
N PHE A 210 -7.24 10.29 21.77
CA PHE A 210 -6.97 11.38 20.82
C PHE A 210 -7.97 11.49 19.67
N ASP A 211 -8.93 10.56 19.57
CA ASP A 211 -9.88 10.46 18.45
C ASP A 211 -9.18 10.29 17.08
N ASP A 212 -8.00 9.70 17.10
CA ASP A 212 -7.22 9.47 15.88
C ASP A 212 -7.70 8.23 15.15
N TYR A 213 -7.72 8.32 13.82
CA TYR A 213 -8.09 7.22 12.96
C TYR A 213 -6.94 6.20 12.83
N ILE A 214 -7.22 4.96 13.22
CA ILE A 214 -6.25 3.87 13.26
C ILE A 214 -6.83 2.67 12.53
N ARG A 215 -5.98 1.91 11.83
CA ARG A 215 -6.43 0.76 11.05
C ARG A 215 -5.41 -0.36 10.97
N THR A 216 -5.91 -1.58 10.76
CA THR A 216 -5.07 -2.68 10.28
C THR A 216 -4.71 -2.45 8.82
N PHE A 217 -3.55 -2.94 8.42
CA PHE A 217 -3.12 -2.89 7.02
C PHE A 217 -2.27 -4.09 6.66
N CYS A 218 -2.48 -4.61 5.46
CA CYS A 218 -1.68 -5.69 4.87
C CYS A 218 -1.57 -6.88 5.83
N VAL A 219 -2.69 -7.45 6.26
CA VAL A 219 -2.69 -8.64 7.13
C VAL A 219 -2.25 -9.86 6.32
N ASN A 220 -1.18 -10.52 6.76
CA ASN A 220 -0.53 -11.62 6.06
C ASN A 220 -0.52 -12.86 6.96
N PRO A 221 -1.54 -13.73 6.86
CA PRO A 221 -1.55 -15.00 7.56
C PRO A 221 -0.39 -15.87 7.08
N ARG A 222 0.28 -16.56 8.01
CA ARG A 222 1.45 -17.41 7.74
C ARG A 222 2.56 -16.68 6.95
N GLY A 223 2.70 -15.37 7.16
CA GLY A 223 3.58 -14.50 6.38
C GLY A 223 4.90 -14.17 7.09
N GLU A 224 5.73 -13.35 6.43
CA GLU A 224 6.99 -12.85 6.99
C GLU A 224 6.99 -11.32 7.06
N VAL A 225 7.66 -10.80 8.08
CA VAL A 225 8.02 -9.39 8.20
C VAL A 225 9.26 -9.14 7.34
N ILE A 226 9.25 -8.05 6.56
CA ILE A 226 10.37 -7.67 5.69
C ILE A 226 10.75 -6.21 5.88
N SER A 227 12.01 -5.90 5.61
CA SER A 227 12.48 -4.52 5.48
C SER A 227 12.14 -3.97 4.10
N GLU A 228 11.66 -2.74 4.06
CA GLU A 228 11.42 -1.97 2.84
C GLU A 228 12.37 -0.77 2.82
N PHE A 229 13.03 -0.53 1.70
CA PHE A 229 13.89 0.64 1.53
C PHE A 229 13.15 1.68 0.70
N TYR A 230 12.97 2.86 1.26
CA TYR A 230 12.32 4.00 0.62
C TYR A 230 13.28 5.19 0.63
N GLU A 231 13.85 5.50 -0.54
CA GLU A 231 14.86 6.54 -0.76
C GLU A 231 16.08 6.46 0.17
N ASP A 232 16.03 7.08 1.34
CA ASP A 232 17.12 7.19 2.30
C ASP A 232 16.77 6.58 3.67
N VAL A 233 15.60 5.94 3.79
CA VAL A 233 15.13 5.29 5.01
C VAL A 233 14.81 3.81 4.82
N VAL A 234 15.01 3.04 5.88
CA VAL A 234 14.55 1.65 5.99
C VAL A 234 13.30 1.64 6.87
N THR A 235 12.20 1.15 6.33
CA THR A 235 10.93 0.92 7.03
C THR A 235 10.64 -0.57 7.11
N VAL A 236 9.58 -0.94 7.82
CA VAL A 236 9.07 -2.32 7.84
C VAL A 236 7.83 -2.47 6.96
N ASN A 237 7.61 -3.69 6.46
CA ASN A 237 6.45 -4.15 5.72
C ASN A 237 6.28 -5.67 5.95
N GLY A 238 5.42 -6.34 5.19
CA GLY A 238 5.29 -7.80 5.23
C GLY A 238 4.73 -8.38 3.95
N HIS A 239 4.91 -9.69 3.77
CA HIS A 239 4.30 -10.47 2.68
C HIS A 239 3.94 -11.88 3.15
N SER A 240 3.25 -12.64 2.29
CA SER A 240 3.09 -14.09 2.40
C SER A 240 3.30 -14.74 1.03
N LEU A 241 3.56 -16.04 1.02
CA LEU A 241 3.44 -16.87 -0.18
C LEU A 241 2.03 -17.46 -0.22
N LYS A 242 1.58 -17.96 -1.37
CA LYS A 242 0.24 -18.56 -1.47
C LYS A 242 -0.05 -19.63 -0.40
N ASN A 243 0.95 -20.48 -0.11
CA ASN A 243 0.83 -21.55 0.88
C ASN A 243 1.45 -21.18 2.25
N GLY A 244 1.70 -19.90 2.49
CA GLY A 244 2.43 -19.41 3.65
C GLY A 244 3.95 -19.54 3.55
N SER A 245 4.65 -18.71 4.31
CA SER A 245 6.11 -18.68 4.47
C SER A 245 6.56 -18.87 5.92
N SER A 246 5.65 -18.81 6.90
CA SER A 246 5.99 -18.99 8.32
C SER A 246 4.83 -19.56 9.16
N GLY A 247 5.10 -19.83 10.43
CA GLY A 247 4.09 -20.14 11.45
C GLY A 247 3.44 -18.91 12.09
N ASN A 248 3.75 -17.71 11.61
CA ASN A 248 3.34 -16.44 12.20
C ASN A 248 2.35 -15.70 11.30
N THR A 249 1.44 -14.95 11.91
CA THR A 249 0.68 -13.90 11.21
C THR A 249 1.35 -12.56 11.47
N ASN A 250 1.47 -11.73 10.43
CA ASN A 250 1.91 -10.35 10.60
C ASN A 250 0.97 -9.34 9.93
N PHE A 251 0.84 -8.15 10.50
CA PHE A 251 0.02 -7.07 9.96
C PHE A 251 0.53 -5.73 10.46
N ALA A 252 0.23 -4.65 9.76
CA ALA A 252 0.53 -3.31 10.25
C ALA A 252 -0.65 -2.73 11.04
N ILE A 253 -0.34 -1.98 12.10
CA ILE A 253 -1.25 -1.02 12.72
C ILE A 253 -0.74 0.36 12.36
N LEU A 254 -1.60 1.15 11.73
CA LEU A 254 -1.26 2.46 11.18
C LEU A 254 -2.19 3.53 11.74
N VAL A 255 -1.61 4.61 12.24
CA VAL A 255 -2.28 5.83 12.69
C VAL A 255 -2.22 6.85 11.57
N SER A 256 -3.35 7.36 11.12
CA SER A 256 -3.42 8.37 10.06
C SER A 256 -3.24 9.78 10.60
N THR A 257 -2.10 10.39 10.28
CA THR A 257 -1.78 11.76 10.69
C THR A 257 -2.08 12.74 9.56
N HIS A 258 -2.96 13.70 9.84
CA HIS A 258 -3.29 14.79 8.94
C HIS A 258 -2.60 16.07 9.41
N PHE A 259 -2.00 16.80 8.46
CA PHE A 259 -1.37 18.08 8.71
C PHE A 259 -2.08 19.18 7.96
N THR A 260 -2.22 20.34 8.58
CA THR A 260 -2.88 21.51 8.02
C THR A 260 -1.86 22.58 7.62
N GLU A 261 -1.82 23.71 8.31
CA GLU A 261 -0.87 24.80 8.08
C GLU A 261 -0.19 25.15 9.42
N PRO A 262 1.07 25.63 9.43
CA PRO A 262 1.93 25.96 8.28
C PRO A 262 2.69 24.76 7.70
N PHE A 263 2.56 23.57 8.28
CA PHE A 263 3.33 22.39 7.87
C PHE A 263 2.69 21.67 6.68
N ASN A 264 3.44 21.49 5.59
CA ASN A 264 2.91 20.98 4.33
C ASN A 264 3.64 19.76 3.75
N ASP A 265 4.49 19.08 4.53
CA ASP A 265 5.26 17.92 4.05
C ASP A 265 5.11 16.67 4.96
N PRO A 266 3.95 15.99 4.94
CA PRO A 266 3.72 14.77 5.72
C PRO A 266 4.75 13.67 5.46
N ILE A 267 5.32 13.61 4.24
CA ILE A 267 6.35 12.63 3.87
C ILE A 267 7.64 12.92 4.64
N ALA A 268 8.08 14.18 4.71
CA ALA A 268 9.25 14.56 5.49
C ALA A 268 9.07 14.25 6.98
N PHE A 269 7.86 14.46 7.53
CA PHE A 269 7.55 14.07 8.91
C PHE A 269 7.76 12.56 9.12
N GLY A 270 7.14 11.72 8.29
CA GLY A 270 7.29 10.27 8.41
C GLY A 270 8.73 9.79 8.21
N LYS A 271 9.46 10.39 7.24
CA LYS A 271 10.88 10.09 7.03
C LYS A 271 11.74 10.47 8.23
N SER A 272 11.46 11.60 8.90
CA SER A 272 12.23 12.02 10.08
C SER A 272 12.16 10.99 11.21
N ILE A 273 10.98 10.41 11.44
CA ILE A 273 10.75 9.37 12.44
C ILE A 273 11.46 8.07 12.03
N ALA A 274 11.34 7.66 10.77
CA ALA A 274 12.04 6.48 10.25
C ALA A 274 13.58 6.63 10.34
N LYS A 275 14.13 7.81 10.03
CA LYS A 275 15.56 8.11 10.19
C LYS A 275 16.02 7.96 11.64
N LEU A 276 15.23 8.44 12.60
CA LEU A 276 15.54 8.29 14.02
C LEU A 276 15.58 6.80 14.42
N ALA A 277 14.63 6.00 13.95
CA ALA A 277 14.63 4.55 14.16
C ALA A 277 15.88 3.89 13.53
N ASN A 278 16.23 4.25 12.30
CA ASN A 278 17.40 3.71 11.62
C ASN A 278 18.72 4.11 12.32
N LEU A 279 18.80 5.33 12.87
CA LEU A 279 19.98 5.82 13.59
C LEU A 279 20.34 4.95 14.79
N ILE A 280 19.35 4.57 15.60
CA ILE A 280 19.58 3.83 16.85
C ILE A 280 19.61 2.30 16.68
N SER A 281 19.21 1.79 15.52
CA SER A 281 19.06 0.35 15.27
C SER A 281 19.87 -0.17 14.09
N ASN A 282 20.43 0.72 13.27
CA ASN A 282 21.01 0.42 11.96
C ASN A 282 20.05 -0.34 11.02
N GLY A 283 18.73 -0.13 11.18
CA GLY A 283 17.71 -0.82 10.40
C GLY A 283 16.32 -0.73 11.02
N VAL A 284 15.70 -1.87 11.25
CA VAL A 284 14.37 -2.01 11.86
C VAL A 284 14.52 -2.36 13.34
N ILE A 285 13.75 -1.69 14.19
CA ILE A 285 13.65 -2.04 15.63
C ILE A 285 12.65 -3.17 15.78
N VAL A 286 12.98 -4.19 16.58
CA VAL A 286 12.02 -5.18 17.10
C VAL A 286 11.90 -5.07 18.62
N GLN A 287 10.67 -5.12 19.13
CA GLN A 287 10.38 -5.07 20.55
C GLN A 287 9.23 -6.02 20.89
N ARG A 288 9.32 -6.76 22.00
CA ARG A 288 8.18 -7.49 22.54
C ARG A 288 7.16 -6.48 23.08
N LEU A 289 5.89 -6.66 22.76
CA LEU A 289 4.81 -5.80 23.25
C LEU A 289 4.83 -5.71 24.79
N SER A 290 5.08 -6.82 25.49
CA SER A 290 5.20 -6.82 26.95
C SER A 290 6.34 -5.96 27.49
N ASP A 291 7.46 -5.83 26.77
CA ASP A 291 8.57 -4.96 27.17
C ASP A 291 8.20 -3.48 26.95
N LEU A 292 7.55 -3.15 25.82
CA LEU A 292 7.01 -1.81 25.57
C LEU A 292 6.03 -1.38 26.67
N LEU A 293 5.07 -2.24 27.03
CA LEU A 293 4.09 -1.97 28.08
C LEU A 293 4.72 -1.81 29.48
N GLN A 294 5.90 -2.40 29.71
CA GLN A 294 6.68 -2.25 30.95
C GLN A 294 7.66 -1.07 30.89
N GLY A 295 7.64 -0.27 29.82
CA GLY A 295 8.52 0.88 29.65
C GLY A 295 10.00 0.49 29.55
N ARG A 296 10.29 -0.66 28.91
CA ARG A 296 11.67 -1.15 28.77
C ARG A 296 11.99 -1.65 27.37
N ARG A 297 13.29 -1.60 27.07
CA ARG A 297 13.88 -2.18 25.87
C ARG A 297 13.80 -3.72 25.83
N SER A 298 13.60 -4.27 24.64
CA SER A 298 13.85 -5.70 24.38
C SER A 298 15.32 -6.00 24.08
N THR A 299 15.78 -7.16 24.52
CA THR A 299 17.11 -7.72 24.21
C THR A 299 16.96 -9.04 23.45
N LYS A 300 18.07 -9.57 22.91
CA LYS A 300 18.06 -10.88 22.22
C LYS A 300 17.57 -12.00 23.15
N GLU A 301 18.04 -12.02 24.39
CA GLU A 301 17.69 -13.01 25.42
C GLU A 301 16.24 -12.91 25.86
N ARG A 302 15.64 -11.71 25.75
CA ARG A 302 14.22 -11.48 26.03
C ARG A 302 13.37 -12.00 24.88
N ILE A 303 13.73 -11.66 23.65
CA ILE A 303 13.02 -12.13 22.45
C ILE A 303 13.09 -13.65 22.32
N SER A 304 14.23 -14.27 22.65
CA SER A 304 14.40 -15.74 22.59
C SER A 304 13.55 -16.52 23.59
N LYS A 305 12.88 -15.86 24.54
CA LYS A 305 11.90 -16.47 25.46
C LYS A 305 10.48 -16.51 24.88
N SER A 306 10.27 -15.93 23.71
CA SER A 306 8.97 -15.93 23.03
C SER A 306 8.73 -17.30 22.39
N ILE A 307 7.47 -17.71 22.29
CA ILE A 307 7.11 -18.96 21.59
C ILE A 307 7.21 -18.86 20.07
N ILE A 308 7.33 -17.64 19.54
CA ILE A 308 7.61 -17.39 18.12
C ILE A 308 9.04 -16.93 17.92
N GLU A 309 9.60 -17.29 16.77
CA GLU A 309 10.82 -16.66 16.30
C GLU A 309 10.48 -15.48 15.38
N PRO A 310 11.19 -14.34 15.51
CA PRO A 310 11.13 -13.26 14.53
C PRO A 310 11.35 -13.78 13.12
N THR A 311 10.47 -13.45 12.17
CA THR A 311 10.73 -13.75 10.74
C THR A 311 11.77 -12.82 10.14
N LEU A 312 11.79 -11.55 10.56
CA LEU A 312 12.83 -10.59 10.18
C LEU A 312 14.08 -10.76 11.06
N LYS A 313 14.98 -11.67 10.66
CA LYS A 313 16.19 -12.04 11.44
C LYS A 313 17.19 -10.88 11.63
N ASP A 314 17.23 -9.93 10.70
CA ASP A 314 18.15 -8.78 10.74
C ASP A 314 17.60 -7.60 11.57
N ALA A 315 16.44 -7.73 12.23
CA ALA A 315 15.90 -6.69 13.10
C ALA A 315 16.68 -6.56 14.41
N THR A 316 16.88 -5.32 14.87
CA THR A 316 17.64 -5.02 16.08
C THR A 316 16.71 -4.89 17.29
N PRO A 317 16.92 -5.66 18.37
CA PRO A 317 16.17 -5.50 19.61
C PRO A 317 16.34 -4.08 20.18
N GLY A 318 15.22 -3.40 20.41
CA GLY A 318 15.23 -1.99 20.79
C GLY A 318 14.00 -1.56 21.59
N ASP A 319 13.75 -0.26 21.57
CA ASP A 319 12.64 0.36 22.27
C ASP A 319 12.00 1.40 21.36
N LEU A 320 10.76 1.12 20.94
CA LEU A 320 9.99 1.95 20.03
C LEU A 320 9.55 3.27 20.67
N SER A 321 9.55 3.35 22.02
CA SER A 321 9.22 4.59 22.75
C SER A 321 10.23 5.72 22.55
N PHE A 322 11.46 5.40 22.12
CA PHE A 322 12.45 6.42 21.78
C PHE A 322 12.21 7.08 20.42
N VAL A 323 11.40 6.47 19.54
CA VAL A 323 11.28 6.93 18.14
C VAL A 323 9.86 7.30 17.73
N LEU A 324 8.85 6.57 18.22
CA LEU A 324 7.47 6.88 17.91
C LEU A 324 6.94 7.94 18.90
N PRO A 325 6.29 9.01 18.41
CA PRO A 325 5.61 9.98 19.26
C PRO A 325 4.62 9.32 20.22
N HIS A 326 4.49 9.87 21.44
CA HIS A 326 3.60 9.36 22.47
C HIS A 326 2.16 9.16 21.96
N ARG A 327 1.64 10.12 21.19
CA ARG A 327 0.30 10.06 20.57
C ARG A 327 0.12 8.77 19.75
N ILE A 328 1.01 8.53 18.79
CA ILE A 328 1.00 7.34 17.92
C ILE A 328 1.14 6.04 18.73
N LEU A 329 2.00 6.00 19.76
CA LEU A 329 2.16 4.82 20.60
C LEU A 329 0.91 4.50 21.41
N THR A 330 0.29 5.51 22.01
CA THR A 330 -0.96 5.37 22.76
C THR A 330 -2.06 4.84 21.85
N ASP A 331 -2.21 5.40 20.65
CA ASP A 331 -3.17 4.95 19.63
C ASP A 331 -2.97 3.47 19.26
N ILE A 332 -1.73 3.07 19.00
CA ILE A 332 -1.37 1.68 18.68
C ILE A 332 -1.73 0.75 19.85
N ILE A 333 -1.39 1.12 21.09
CA ILE A 333 -1.68 0.31 22.28
C ILE A 333 -3.18 0.17 22.50
N GLU A 334 -3.96 1.23 22.31
CA GLU A 334 -5.41 1.17 22.42
C GLU A 334 -6.04 0.26 21.36
N MET A 335 -5.57 0.35 20.11
CA MET A 335 -6.03 -0.57 19.06
C MET A 335 -5.63 -2.01 19.36
N LEU A 336 -4.40 -2.27 19.84
CA LEU A 336 -3.98 -3.62 20.23
C LEU A 336 -4.86 -4.22 21.32
N ARG A 337 -5.28 -3.42 22.31
CA ARG A 337 -6.24 -3.86 23.34
C ARG A 337 -7.63 -4.12 22.78
N ALA A 338 -8.06 -3.37 21.76
CA ALA A 338 -9.31 -3.65 21.05
C ALA A 338 -9.22 -4.94 20.24
N LEU A 339 -8.11 -5.16 19.55
CA LEU A 339 -7.82 -6.40 18.84
C LEU A 339 -7.75 -7.60 19.79
N ASP A 340 -7.22 -7.45 21.00
CA ASP A 340 -7.18 -8.55 21.98
C ASP A 340 -8.58 -8.97 22.46
N ARG A 341 -9.55 -8.04 22.51
CA ARG A 341 -10.96 -8.40 22.78
C ARG A 341 -11.58 -9.18 21.62
N LEU A 342 -11.22 -8.84 20.37
CA LEU A 342 -11.70 -9.51 19.17
C LEU A 342 -11.06 -10.88 18.95
N THR A 343 -9.76 -10.96 19.15
CA THR A 343 -8.88 -12.12 18.96
C THR A 343 -7.97 -12.26 20.18
N PRO A 344 -8.41 -12.98 21.23
CA PRO A 344 -7.64 -13.12 22.47
C PRO A 344 -6.24 -13.69 22.24
N GLY A 345 -5.24 -13.04 22.80
CA GLY A 345 -3.83 -13.41 22.65
C GLY A 345 -3.02 -12.46 21.77
N VAL A 346 -3.67 -11.46 21.16
CA VAL A 346 -2.96 -10.36 20.46
C VAL A 346 -2.10 -9.56 21.43
N VAL A 347 -2.59 -9.30 22.65
CA VAL A 347 -1.78 -8.66 23.70
C VAL A 347 -1.11 -9.75 24.53
N SER A 348 0.05 -10.20 24.06
CA SER A 348 0.83 -11.27 24.68
C SER A 348 2.30 -10.88 24.85
N GLN A 349 3.01 -11.60 25.73
CA GLN A 349 4.48 -11.50 25.81
C GLN A 349 5.17 -11.96 24.51
N ASN A 350 4.47 -12.77 23.71
CA ASN A 350 4.96 -13.33 22.45
C ASN A 350 4.68 -12.42 21.24
N THR A 351 3.92 -11.34 21.41
CA THR A 351 3.64 -10.40 20.33
C THR A 351 4.85 -9.51 20.11
N LEU A 352 5.36 -9.50 18.89
CA LEU A 352 6.48 -8.67 18.47
C LEU A 352 5.96 -7.45 17.70
N LEU A 353 6.54 -6.30 17.98
CA LEU A 353 6.32 -5.04 17.28
C LEU A 353 7.61 -4.68 16.54
N TYR A 354 7.46 -4.34 15.26
CA TYR A 354 8.55 -3.84 14.42
C TYR A 354 8.25 -2.42 14.01
N GLY A 355 9.27 -1.57 14.07
CA GLY A 355 9.12 -0.17 13.68
C GLY A 355 10.31 0.38 12.90
N VAL A 356 10.08 1.39 12.07
CA VAL A 356 8.79 2.10 11.88
C VAL A 356 8.09 1.59 10.62
N GLU A 357 6.81 1.22 10.73
CA GLU A 357 5.97 1.00 9.55
C GLU A 357 5.44 2.36 9.11
N ALA A 358 5.78 2.79 7.90
CA ALA A 358 5.30 4.04 7.33
C ALA A 358 4.67 3.78 5.96
N LYS A 359 3.61 4.54 5.63
CA LYS A 359 3.07 4.63 4.27
C LYS A 359 3.13 6.08 3.81
N PHE A 360 4.10 6.33 2.93
CA PHE A 360 4.28 7.62 2.27
C PHE A 360 3.33 7.69 1.08
N TYR A 361 2.31 8.53 1.20
CA TYR A 361 1.33 8.70 0.16
C TYR A 361 1.79 9.74 -0.85
N SER A 362 1.65 9.41 -2.13
CA SER A 362 1.82 10.37 -3.21
C SER A 362 0.85 11.53 -3.04
N SER A 363 1.27 12.75 -3.42
CA SER A 363 0.35 13.86 -3.60
C SER A 363 -0.76 13.46 -4.58
N ARG A 364 -2.01 13.76 -4.23
CA ARG A 364 -3.16 13.45 -5.08
C ARG A 364 -3.28 14.53 -6.14
N ILE A 365 -2.98 14.18 -7.40
CA ILE A 365 -3.11 15.10 -8.53
C ILE A 365 -4.59 15.41 -8.74
N GLU A 366 -4.94 16.69 -8.91
CA GLU A 366 -6.31 17.10 -9.21
C GLU A 366 -6.69 16.68 -10.64
N THR A 367 -7.85 16.02 -10.76
CA THR A 367 -8.42 15.57 -12.03
C THR A 367 -9.94 15.75 -12.04
N ASP A 368 -10.53 15.67 -13.23
CA ASP A 368 -11.97 15.44 -13.41
C ASP A 368 -12.36 13.95 -13.22
N GLU A 369 -13.64 13.61 -13.43
CA GLU A 369 -14.14 12.22 -13.38
C GLU A 369 -13.55 11.30 -14.47
N HIS A 370 -12.89 11.86 -15.49
CA HIS A 370 -12.21 11.13 -16.57
C HIS A 370 -10.73 10.87 -16.25
N LEU A 371 -10.27 11.26 -15.06
CA LEU A 371 -8.86 11.23 -14.64
C LEU A 371 -7.95 12.12 -15.50
N GLN A 372 -8.54 13.12 -16.17
CA GLN A 372 -7.80 14.13 -16.91
C GLN A 372 -7.45 15.29 -15.99
N THR A 373 -6.23 15.78 -16.08
CA THR A 373 -5.76 16.95 -15.34
C THR A 373 -6.29 18.24 -15.97
N SER A 374 -6.00 19.40 -15.37
CA SER A 374 -6.29 20.70 -15.97
C SER A 374 -5.59 20.95 -17.33
N VAL A 375 -4.58 20.15 -17.69
CA VAL A 375 -3.91 20.17 -18.98
C VAL A 375 -4.60 19.20 -19.94
N LYS A 376 -5.11 19.71 -21.07
CA LYS A 376 -5.89 18.89 -22.02
C LYS A 376 -5.07 17.76 -22.62
N GLY A 377 -5.62 16.56 -22.62
CA GLY A 377 -4.97 15.33 -23.09
C GLY A 377 -3.97 14.71 -22.11
N LEU A 378 -3.74 15.31 -20.94
CA LEU A 378 -2.87 14.75 -19.91
C LEU A 378 -3.72 14.06 -18.82
N PHE A 379 -3.59 12.75 -18.74
CA PHE A 379 -4.29 11.88 -17.80
C PHE A 379 -3.32 11.32 -16.76
N VAL A 380 -3.84 10.96 -15.60
CA VAL A 380 -3.05 10.32 -14.52
C VAL A 380 -3.78 9.10 -13.98
N ALA A 381 -3.04 8.08 -13.53
CA ALA A 381 -3.63 6.89 -12.93
C ALA A 381 -2.70 6.22 -11.91
N GLY A 382 -3.28 5.33 -11.11
CA GLY A 382 -2.55 4.49 -10.18
C GLY A 382 -2.05 5.20 -8.91
N ASP A 383 -1.29 4.45 -8.11
CA ASP A 383 -0.80 4.88 -6.79
C ASP A 383 0.12 6.11 -6.87
N GLY A 384 0.84 6.29 -7.99
CA GLY A 384 1.75 7.41 -8.21
C GLY A 384 1.02 8.76 -8.31
N ALA A 385 -0.23 8.75 -8.81
CA ALA A 385 -1.09 9.92 -8.90
C ALA A 385 -1.83 10.24 -7.59
N GLY A 386 -1.68 9.38 -6.58
CA GLY A 386 -2.39 9.51 -5.30
C GLY A 386 -3.89 9.23 -5.39
N ILE A 387 -4.34 8.50 -6.43
CA ILE A 387 -5.75 8.17 -6.68
C ILE A 387 -6.10 6.78 -6.16
N THR A 388 -5.19 5.82 -6.30
CA THR A 388 -5.41 4.43 -5.92
C THR A 388 -4.40 3.95 -4.89
N ARG A 389 -4.68 2.78 -4.32
CA ARG A 389 -3.84 2.02 -3.42
C ARG A 389 -4.05 0.53 -3.67
N GLY A 390 -3.05 -0.12 -4.23
CA GLY A 390 -3.08 -1.57 -4.44
C GLY A 390 -3.52 -1.99 -5.84
N ILE A 391 -3.37 -3.28 -6.11
CA ILE A 391 -3.28 -3.83 -7.47
C ILE A 391 -4.58 -3.59 -8.26
N ALA A 392 -5.72 -3.95 -7.67
CA ALA A 392 -7.00 -3.94 -8.37
C ALA A 392 -7.47 -2.53 -8.72
N GLN A 393 -7.46 -1.59 -7.78
CA GLN A 393 -7.84 -0.20 -8.08
C GLN A 393 -6.82 0.49 -9.00
N ALA A 394 -5.51 0.20 -8.88
CA ALA A 394 -4.53 0.75 -9.82
C ALA A 394 -4.83 0.29 -11.26
N ALA A 395 -5.13 -0.99 -11.46
CA ALA A 395 -5.58 -1.52 -12.75
C ALA A 395 -6.92 -0.91 -13.20
N ALA A 396 -7.88 -0.74 -12.28
CA ALA A 396 -9.17 -0.10 -12.57
C ALA A 396 -9.00 1.35 -13.03
N SER A 397 -8.16 2.15 -12.37
CA SER A 397 -7.87 3.53 -12.79
C SER A 397 -7.20 3.58 -14.17
N GLY A 398 -6.30 2.64 -14.47
CA GLY A 398 -5.69 2.54 -15.79
C GLY A 398 -6.70 2.18 -16.88
N MET A 399 -7.62 1.25 -16.60
CA MET A 399 -8.70 0.88 -17.51
C MET A 399 -9.67 2.05 -17.74
N HIS A 400 -10.05 2.75 -16.68
CA HIS A 400 -10.92 3.93 -16.76
C HIS A 400 -10.28 5.03 -17.60
N ALA A 401 -9.04 5.41 -17.29
CA ALA A 401 -8.31 6.43 -18.05
C ALA A 401 -8.15 6.03 -19.53
N ALA A 402 -7.90 4.75 -19.83
CA ALA A 402 -7.80 4.27 -21.21
C ALA A 402 -9.13 4.39 -21.97
N ARG A 403 -10.27 4.12 -21.32
CA ARG A 403 -11.61 4.32 -21.90
C ARG A 403 -11.84 5.81 -22.21
N SER A 404 -11.52 6.70 -21.27
CA SER A 404 -11.64 8.16 -21.47
C SER A 404 -10.72 8.69 -22.56
N ILE A 405 -9.48 8.18 -22.66
CA ILE A 405 -8.56 8.52 -23.77
C ILE A 405 -9.13 8.07 -25.10
N THR A 406 -9.71 6.88 -25.17
CA THR A 406 -10.30 6.34 -26.41
C THR A 406 -11.46 7.23 -26.86
N GLU A 407 -12.37 7.59 -25.96
CA GLU A 407 -13.48 8.50 -26.24
C GLU A 407 -13.00 9.88 -26.70
N LEU A 408 -12.02 10.46 -26.00
CA LEU A 408 -11.40 11.73 -26.40
C LEU A 408 -10.83 11.65 -27.82
N LEU A 409 -10.12 10.58 -28.16
CA LEU A 409 -9.50 10.42 -29.47
C LEU A 409 -10.53 10.17 -30.57
N SER A 410 -11.60 9.44 -30.29
CA SER A 410 -12.71 9.21 -31.24
C SER A 410 -13.48 10.49 -31.54
N ASN A 411 -13.76 11.32 -30.54
CA ASN A 411 -14.48 12.58 -30.72
C ASN A 411 -13.64 13.64 -31.46
N ASN A 412 -12.32 13.64 -31.30
CA ASN A 412 -11.39 14.51 -32.03
C ASN A 412 -11.05 14.01 -33.46
N VAL A 413 -11.71 12.97 -33.99
CA VAL A 413 -11.65 12.63 -35.43
C VAL A 413 -12.62 13.49 -36.26
N LEU A 414 -13.52 14.23 -35.60
CA LEU A 414 -14.52 15.10 -36.24
C LEU A 414 -14.14 16.60 -36.25
N ASP A 415 -13.00 16.97 -35.67
CA ASP A 415 -12.35 18.29 -35.74
C ASP A 415 -10.99 18.18 -36.46
#